data_AF-A0A944P2W3-F1
#
_entry.id   AF-A0A944P2W3-F1
#
_cell.length_a   1.000
_cell.length_b   1.000
_cell.length_c   1.000
_cell.angle_alpha   90.00
_cell.angle_beta   90.00
_cell.angle_gamma   90.00
#
_symmetry.space_group_name_H-M   'P 1'
#
loop_
_entity.id
_entity.type
_entity.pdbx_description
1 polymer ?
#
loop_
_entity_poly.entity_id
_entity_poly.type
_entity_poly.pdbx_seq_one_letter_code
_entity_poly.pdbx_strand_id
1 'polypeptide(L)'
;MVVVPFTDGILVEGGPTRQVLRGVATRDLIPRLLPLLDGTRDVAEVAEQAHVPVLHVEQVVALLYTCGLLEEGAADEDPLADTPSALFLSRNLDSTRVSRNTSEVLARMRGTHVAVSARGDIGVRLQAALLAAGFGRVDLCEQGDPDGRPDLVVAVSGDSRADLRTVGGWCAARGIPMLPAYLHGTSVDLGPYIDPSFTVSYDDVEHQCAAAEEAERLDRATDDPAMRAMAIALVTNQATAIVGRVGSTVVLRGLVRTDLEAWRQDLYVMAPVPAITDKGATLTKAGVPLALAFETSVAFPPRKLLNPRDHQVHYKPGNVALQHESKRWPSARTLVLPTKGILPQAPLEPAAPPAVEQLDRAHLASLLMVAAGRKDAAESPRSVPRWAPTGGNLGSVTLHAVVRNVDGVPAGIWGYDAAAHRLARLPEPLDLAQLEGEDSPAVIVLTGSLSRVASKYSTFAWRIVHLDAGVAIAQVVHTARSLGISARPLDRWDDRKLAAAFDLDLDAEPITGVLELRPLTTDEA
;
A
#
# COMPACT_ATOMS: atom_id res chain seq x y z
N MET A 1 -21.48 18.71 -8.01
CA MET A 1 -21.44 17.43 -8.74
C MET A 1 -22.54 17.43 -9.78
N VAL A 2 -22.44 16.58 -10.81
CA VAL A 2 -23.48 16.44 -11.84
C VAL A 2 -24.10 15.06 -11.70
N VAL A 3 -25.43 15.01 -11.57
CA VAL A 3 -26.19 13.75 -11.52
C VAL A 3 -26.89 13.55 -12.86
N VAL A 4 -26.54 12.47 -13.55
CA VAL A 4 -27.06 12.12 -14.88
C VAL A 4 -27.92 10.85 -14.74
N PRO A 5 -29.25 10.93 -14.87
CA PRO A 5 -30.11 9.76 -14.86
C PRO A 5 -29.94 8.93 -16.14
N PHE A 6 -30.07 7.61 -16.03
CA PHE A 6 -30.17 6.68 -17.16
C PHE A 6 -31.19 5.57 -16.86
N THR A 7 -31.48 4.71 -17.85
CA THR A 7 -32.62 3.76 -17.81
C THR A 7 -32.75 2.97 -16.50
N ASP A 8 -31.63 2.53 -15.93
CA ASP A 8 -31.60 1.65 -14.75
C ASP A 8 -30.89 2.28 -13.53
N GLY A 9 -30.71 3.60 -13.47
CA GLY A 9 -30.02 4.24 -12.35
C GLY A 9 -29.54 5.66 -12.57
N ILE A 10 -28.50 6.06 -11.84
CA ILE A 10 -27.88 7.38 -11.92
C ILE A 10 -26.37 7.29 -12.00
N LEU A 11 -25.78 8.20 -12.76
CA LEU A 11 -24.34 8.45 -12.85
C LEU A 11 -24.06 9.76 -12.11
N VAL A 12 -23.09 9.76 -11.20
CA VAL A 12 -22.63 10.97 -10.51
C VAL A 12 -21.19 11.26 -10.89
N GLU A 13 -20.96 12.47 -11.42
CA GLU A 13 -19.66 12.97 -11.87
C GLU A 13 -19.24 14.21 -11.08
N GLY A 14 -17.93 14.41 -10.93
CA GLY A 14 -17.34 15.58 -10.29
C GLY A 14 -16.95 15.37 -8.82
N GLY A 15 -16.99 14.13 -8.32
CA GLY A 15 -16.25 13.70 -7.13
C GLY A 15 -14.90 13.05 -7.51
N PRO A 16 -14.16 12.46 -6.55
CA PRO A 16 -12.83 11.88 -6.79
C PRO A 16 -12.89 10.66 -7.70
N THR A 17 -14.04 9.97 -7.71
CA THR A 17 -14.31 8.82 -8.55
C THR A 17 -15.71 8.93 -9.12
N ARG A 18 -15.86 8.55 -10.39
CA ARG A 18 -17.18 8.40 -11.02
C ARG A 18 -17.98 7.33 -10.31
N GLN A 19 -19.22 7.65 -9.95
CA GLN A 19 -20.14 6.71 -9.30
C GLN A 19 -21.26 6.31 -10.25
N VAL A 20 -21.45 5.01 -10.44
CA VAL A 20 -22.58 4.46 -11.21
C VAL A 20 -23.42 3.64 -10.26
N LEU A 21 -24.61 4.15 -9.94
CA LEU A 21 -25.55 3.48 -9.06
C LEU A 21 -26.68 2.92 -9.92
N ARG A 22 -27.02 1.65 -9.71
CA ARG A 22 -28.10 0.96 -10.44
C ARG A 22 -29.20 0.50 -9.48
N GLY A 23 -30.37 0.25 -10.04
CA GLY A 23 -31.52 -0.30 -9.32
C GLY A 23 -32.69 0.67 -9.21
N VAL A 24 -33.87 0.11 -8.98
CA VAL A 24 -35.14 0.85 -8.96
C VAL A 24 -35.14 1.93 -7.85
N ALA A 25 -34.64 1.59 -6.65
CA ALA A 25 -34.52 2.55 -5.55
C ALA A 25 -33.57 3.72 -5.90
N THR A 26 -32.49 3.45 -6.62
CA THR A 26 -31.56 4.48 -7.09
C THR A 26 -32.23 5.46 -8.06
N ARG A 27 -33.10 4.95 -8.95
CA ARG A 27 -33.81 5.76 -9.94
C ARG A 27 -34.93 6.60 -9.31
N ASP A 28 -35.68 6.03 -8.37
CA ASP A 28 -36.94 6.62 -7.92
C ASP A 28 -36.82 7.34 -6.56
N LEU A 29 -36.01 6.81 -5.64
CA LEU A 29 -35.90 7.32 -4.28
C LEU A 29 -34.79 8.37 -4.14
N ILE A 30 -33.60 8.12 -4.69
CA ILE A 30 -32.46 9.06 -4.53
C ILE A 30 -32.80 10.45 -5.07
N PRO A 31 -33.37 10.64 -6.28
CA PRO A 31 -33.70 11.97 -6.78
C PRO A 31 -34.73 12.72 -5.94
N ARG A 32 -35.61 12.01 -5.23
CA ARG A 32 -36.58 12.61 -4.28
C ARG A 32 -35.92 13.06 -2.99
N LEU A 33 -34.91 12.32 -2.53
CA LEU A 33 -34.20 12.63 -1.29
C LEU A 33 -33.13 13.71 -1.48
N LEU A 34 -32.45 13.76 -2.63
CA LEU A 34 -31.33 14.70 -2.88
C LEU A 34 -31.63 16.17 -2.52
N PRO A 35 -32.79 16.77 -2.86
CA PRO A 35 -33.10 18.15 -2.48
C PRO A 35 -33.25 18.38 -0.97
N LEU A 36 -33.44 17.31 -0.19
CA LEU A 36 -33.59 17.36 1.27
C LEU A 36 -32.26 17.13 2.00
N LEU A 37 -31.23 16.65 1.31
CA LEU A 37 -29.89 16.39 1.84
C LEU A 37 -29.01 17.64 1.71
N ASP A 38 -29.46 18.76 2.26
CA ASP A 38 -28.77 20.06 2.23
C ASP A 38 -27.91 20.33 3.49
N GLY A 39 -27.83 19.36 4.40
CA GLY A 39 -27.07 19.47 5.65
C GLY A 39 -27.82 20.14 6.80
N THR A 40 -29.06 20.61 6.60
CA THR A 40 -29.85 21.31 7.62
C THR A 40 -30.83 20.41 8.38
N ARG A 41 -30.92 19.13 8.01
CA ARG A 41 -31.89 18.15 8.52
C ARG A 41 -31.22 16.86 8.95
N ASP A 42 -31.81 16.20 9.93
CA ASP A 42 -31.47 14.82 10.27
C ASP A 42 -32.22 13.78 9.41
N VAL A 43 -31.88 12.50 9.58
CA VAL A 43 -32.46 11.40 8.81
C VAL A 43 -33.97 11.25 9.06
N ALA A 44 -34.45 11.53 10.26
CA ALA A 44 -35.86 11.40 10.61
C ALA A 44 -36.69 12.53 9.97
N GLU A 45 -36.18 13.77 9.99
CA GLU A 45 -36.79 14.93 9.35
C GLU A 45 -36.87 14.75 7.82
N VAL A 46 -35.81 14.22 7.20
CA VAL A 46 -35.80 13.88 5.77
C VAL A 46 -36.85 12.80 5.46
N ALA A 47 -36.99 11.78 6.30
CA ALA A 47 -37.96 10.72 6.13
C ALA A 47 -39.41 11.22 6.22
N GLU A 48 -39.69 12.08 7.21
CA GLU A 48 -40.99 12.72 7.40
C GLU A 48 -41.35 13.57 6.17
N GLN A 49 -40.46 14.45 5.74
CA GLN A 49 -40.69 15.36 4.62
C GLN A 49 -40.78 14.64 3.27
N ALA A 50 -40.02 13.57 3.06
CA ALA A 50 -40.09 12.77 1.85
C ALA A 50 -41.30 11.81 1.81
N HIS A 51 -41.97 11.61 2.95
CA HIS A 51 -42.97 10.56 3.18
C HIS A 51 -42.44 9.17 2.84
N VAL A 52 -41.27 8.83 3.39
CA VAL A 52 -40.56 7.56 3.18
C VAL A 52 -40.19 6.94 4.53
N PRO A 53 -40.23 5.61 4.71
CA PRO A 53 -39.76 4.98 5.94
C PRO A 53 -38.30 5.35 6.26
N VAL A 54 -38.02 5.68 7.53
CA VAL A 54 -36.69 6.08 8.03
C VAL A 54 -35.59 5.10 7.59
N LEU A 55 -35.85 3.79 7.69
CA LEU A 55 -34.92 2.74 7.27
C LEU A 55 -34.47 2.86 5.80
N HIS A 56 -35.35 3.28 4.90
CA HIS A 56 -34.97 3.47 3.49
C HIS A 56 -34.10 4.72 3.31
N VAL A 57 -34.34 5.78 4.09
CA VAL A 57 -33.48 6.97 4.11
C VAL A 57 -32.10 6.61 4.66
N GLU A 58 -32.02 5.86 5.76
CA GLU A 58 -30.76 5.34 6.31
C GLU A 58 -29.96 4.54 5.28
N GLN A 59 -30.64 3.64 4.54
CA GLN A 59 -30.00 2.86 3.48
C GLN A 59 -29.46 3.74 2.34
N VAL A 60 -30.19 4.77 1.93
CA VAL A 60 -29.74 5.71 0.90
C VAL A 60 -28.57 6.55 1.40
N VAL A 61 -28.65 7.10 2.62
CA VAL A 61 -27.57 7.88 3.24
C VAL A 61 -26.32 7.02 3.37
N ALA A 62 -26.43 5.78 3.85
CA ALA A 62 -25.31 4.85 3.95
C ALA A 62 -24.68 4.53 2.58
N LEU A 63 -25.51 4.35 1.55
CA LEU A 63 -25.05 4.14 0.17
C LEU A 63 -24.28 5.36 -0.35
N LEU A 64 -24.89 6.54 -0.30
CA LEU A 64 -24.28 7.78 -0.79
C LEU A 64 -23.00 8.13 -0.02
N TYR A 65 -23.00 7.95 1.31
CA TYR A 65 -21.81 8.08 2.14
C TYR A 65 -20.72 7.09 1.73
N THR A 66 -21.04 5.80 1.50
CA THR A 66 -20.05 4.80 1.03
C THR A 66 -19.50 5.13 -0.36
N CYS A 67 -20.32 5.76 -1.20
CA CYS A 67 -19.94 6.26 -2.52
C CYS A 67 -19.17 7.60 -2.49
N GLY A 68 -19.03 8.23 -1.32
CA GLY A 68 -18.30 9.50 -1.19
C GLY A 68 -19.07 10.71 -1.70
N LEU A 69 -20.41 10.64 -1.69
CA LEU A 69 -21.30 11.66 -2.24
C LEU A 69 -21.98 12.50 -1.15
N LEU A 70 -21.62 12.30 0.12
CA LEU A 70 -22.15 13.03 1.27
C LEU A 70 -21.03 13.46 2.21
N GLU A 71 -21.21 14.63 2.81
CA GLU A 71 -20.48 15.13 3.98
C GLU A 71 -21.48 15.45 5.10
N GLU A 72 -21.00 15.57 6.34
CA GLU A 72 -21.86 15.95 7.47
C GLU A 72 -22.21 17.45 7.42
N GLY A 73 -23.41 17.83 7.87
CA GLY A 73 -23.80 19.25 7.99
C GLY A 73 -22.87 20.02 8.93
N ALA A 74 -22.57 21.28 8.62
CA ALA A 74 -21.81 22.15 9.51
C ALA A 74 -22.73 22.69 10.63
N ALA A 75 -22.19 22.86 11.84
CA ALA A 75 -22.96 23.39 12.97
C ALA A 75 -23.24 24.90 12.85
N ASP A 76 -22.41 25.62 12.09
CA ASP A 76 -22.50 27.07 11.85
C ASP A 76 -22.42 27.35 10.34
N GLU A 77 -23.04 28.44 9.87
CA GLU A 77 -22.86 28.94 8.50
C GLU A 77 -21.42 29.43 8.30
N ASP A 78 -20.63 28.73 7.46
CA ASP A 78 -19.29 29.21 7.05
C ASP A 78 -19.44 30.22 5.91
N PRO A 79 -19.03 31.49 6.09
CA PRO A 79 -19.16 32.52 5.05
C PRO A 79 -18.38 32.21 3.77
N LEU A 80 -17.49 31.21 3.76
CA LEU A 80 -16.80 30.74 2.54
C LEU A 80 -17.37 29.46 1.92
N ALA A 81 -18.50 28.93 2.42
CA ALA A 81 -19.11 27.69 1.93
C ALA A 81 -19.34 27.70 0.40
N ASP A 82 -19.67 28.86 -0.17
CA ASP A 82 -19.97 29.02 -1.60
C ASP A 82 -18.78 29.43 -2.48
N THR A 83 -17.56 29.48 -1.92
CA THR A 83 -16.38 29.77 -2.74
C THR A 83 -16.04 28.61 -3.68
N PRO A 84 -15.46 28.87 -4.87
CA PRO A 84 -14.97 27.80 -5.75
C PRO A 84 -14.02 26.81 -5.05
N SER A 85 -13.19 27.31 -4.15
CA SER A 85 -12.28 26.50 -3.33
C SER A 85 -13.05 25.59 -2.36
N ALA A 86 -14.02 26.10 -1.61
CA ALA A 86 -14.86 25.28 -0.73
C ALA A 86 -15.63 24.19 -1.52
N LEU A 87 -16.19 24.53 -2.68
CA LEU A 87 -16.84 23.56 -3.56
C LEU A 87 -15.88 22.46 -4.06
N PHE A 88 -14.62 22.80 -4.35
CA PHE A 88 -13.60 21.82 -4.71
C PHE A 88 -13.28 20.89 -3.52
N LEU A 89 -13.15 21.45 -2.32
CA LEU A 89 -12.86 20.70 -1.09
C LEU A 89 -13.99 19.73 -0.75
N SER A 90 -15.24 20.20 -0.74
CA SER A 90 -16.45 19.40 -0.52
C SER A 90 -16.51 18.21 -1.48
N ARG A 91 -16.29 18.47 -2.76
CA ARG A 91 -16.26 17.42 -3.79
C ARG A 91 -15.17 16.39 -3.60
N ASN A 92 -14.07 16.73 -2.92
CA ASN A 92 -12.91 15.85 -2.77
C ASN A 92 -12.73 15.30 -1.35
N LEU A 93 -13.65 15.61 -0.41
CA LEU A 93 -13.55 15.23 1.00
C LEU A 93 -13.43 13.71 1.21
N ASP A 94 -14.17 12.92 0.41
CA ASP A 94 -14.16 11.45 0.49
C ASP A 94 -12.81 10.83 0.12
N SER A 95 -11.90 11.57 -0.53
CA SER A 95 -10.60 11.02 -0.92
C SER A 95 -9.78 10.57 0.29
N THR A 96 -9.99 11.18 1.46
CA THR A 96 -9.28 10.82 2.71
C THR A 96 -10.22 10.40 3.83
N ARG A 97 -11.41 11.04 3.95
CA ARG A 97 -12.30 10.97 5.13
C ARG A 97 -11.63 11.38 6.46
N VAL A 98 -10.64 12.25 6.40
CA VAL A 98 -10.00 12.81 7.61
C VAL A 98 -10.90 13.86 8.26
N SER A 99 -11.61 14.63 7.46
CA SER A 99 -12.55 15.66 7.91
C SER A 99 -13.99 15.21 7.64
N ARG A 100 -14.92 15.61 8.51
CA ARG A 100 -16.35 15.31 8.41
C ARG A 100 -17.06 16.18 7.38
N ASN A 101 -16.56 17.41 7.20
CA ASN A 101 -17.08 18.38 6.27
C ASN A 101 -16.00 19.38 5.82
N THR A 102 -16.37 20.20 4.84
CA THR A 102 -15.51 21.23 4.24
C THR A 102 -15.05 22.29 5.24
N SER A 103 -15.89 22.70 6.20
CA SER A 103 -15.55 23.70 7.22
C SER A 103 -14.36 23.28 8.07
N GLU A 104 -14.26 21.99 8.43
CA GLU A 104 -13.07 21.47 9.14
C GLU A 104 -11.80 21.53 8.31
N VAL A 105 -11.90 21.32 6.99
CA VAL A 105 -10.75 21.44 6.08
C VAL A 105 -10.28 22.89 6.00
N LEU A 106 -11.21 23.82 5.81
CA LEU A 106 -10.92 25.26 5.78
C LEU A 106 -10.35 25.75 7.10
N ALA A 107 -10.89 25.33 8.24
CA ALA A 107 -10.37 25.69 9.56
C ALA A 107 -8.91 25.23 9.73
N ARG A 108 -8.58 24.01 9.30
CA ARG A 108 -7.20 23.49 9.31
C ARG A 108 -6.26 24.31 8.42
N MET A 109 -6.68 24.61 7.20
CA MET A 109 -5.89 25.42 6.25
C MET A 109 -5.69 26.86 6.76
N ARG A 110 -6.71 27.48 7.35
CA ARG A 110 -6.62 28.82 7.95
C ARG A 110 -5.69 28.85 9.16
N GLY A 111 -5.67 27.80 9.96
CA GLY A 111 -4.82 27.66 11.13
C GLY A 111 -3.36 27.27 10.83
N THR A 112 -3.02 26.97 9.57
CA THR A 112 -1.67 26.57 9.16
C THR A 112 -0.89 27.78 8.65
N HIS A 113 0.29 28.03 9.22
CA HIS A 113 1.21 29.05 8.74
C HIS A 113 2.09 28.49 7.62
N VAL A 114 1.93 29.01 6.40
CA VAL A 114 2.75 28.64 5.25
C VAL A 114 3.75 29.75 4.96
N ALA A 115 5.02 29.39 4.73
CA ALA A 115 6.00 30.30 4.15
C ALA A 115 6.27 29.90 2.70
N VAL A 116 6.26 30.86 1.78
CA VAL A 116 6.61 30.68 0.37
C VAL A 116 8.03 31.20 0.16
N SER A 117 8.94 30.31 -0.25
CA SER A 117 10.31 30.66 -0.62
C SER A 117 10.46 30.59 -2.13
N ALA A 118 10.30 31.72 -2.82
CA ALA A 118 10.40 31.82 -4.28
C ALA A 118 10.68 33.26 -4.70
N ARG A 119 11.42 33.44 -5.81
CA ARG A 119 11.78 34.77 -6.32
C ARG A 119 10.74 35.31 -7.31
N GLY A 120 10.58 36.64 -7.29
CA GLY A 120 9.84 37.40 -8.30
C GLY A 120 8.36 37.00 -8.44
N ASP A 121 7.86 37.08 -9.67
CA ASP A 121 6.43 36.89 -9.99
C ASP A 121 5.90 35.49 -9.60
N ILE A 122 6.75 34.46 -9.57
CA ILE A 122 6.36 33.11 -9.12
C ILE A 122 5.94 33.14 -7.65
N GLY A 123 6.74 33.77 -6.78
CA GLY A 123 6.45 33.86 -5.35
C GLY A 123 5.18 34.62 -5.04
N VAL A 124 4.99 35.78 -5.67
CA VAL A 124 3.78 36.61 -5.51
C VAL A 124 2.52 35.87 -5.95
N ARG A 125 2.56 35.21 -7.12
CA ARG A 125 1.40 34.45 -7.62
C ARG A 125 1.11 33.21 -6.80
N LEU A 126 2.14 32.52 -6.32
CA LEU A 126 1.97 31.35 -5.46
C LEU A 126 1.37 31.73 -4.11
N GLN A 127 1.83 32.83 -3.50
CA GLN A 127 1.22 33.37 -2.29
C GLN A 127 -0.27 33.68 -2.51
N ALA A 128 -0.60 34.40 -3.59
CA ALA A 128 -1.97 34.73 -3.93
C ALA A 128 -2.84 33.48 -4.19
N ALA A 129 -2.29 32.46 -4.86
CA ALA A 129 -2.97 31.21 -5.15
C ALA A 129 -3.26 30.40 -3.86
N LEU A 130 -2.32 30.34 -2.91
CA LEU A 130 -2.53 29.70 -1.61
C LEU A 130 -3.60 30.44 -0.79
N LEU A 131 -3.56 31.78 -0.74
CA LEU A 131 -4.61 32.56 -0.07
C LEU A 131 -5.99 32.32 -0.71
N ALA A 132 -6.07 32.29 -2.05
CA ALA A 132 -7.29 31.98 -2.77
C ALA A 132 -7.78 30.53 -2.57
N ALA A 133 -6.86 29.59 -2.30
CA ALA A 133 -7.20 28.21 -1.97
C ALA A 133 -7.80 28.07 -0.56
N GLY A 134 -7.65 29.07 0.32
CA GLY A 134 -8.24 29.11 1.66
C GLY A 134 -7.24 29.11 2.81
N PHE A 135 -5.94 29.24 2.54
CA PHE A 135 -4.94 29.43 3.59
C PHE A 135 -5.09 30.80 4.24
N GLY A 136 -4.98 30.85 5.58
CA GLY A 136 -5.21 32.07 6.36
C GLY A 136 -3.96 32.92 6.58
N ARG A 137 -2.78 32.30 6.55
CA ARG A 137 -1.50 32.95 6.78
C ARG A 137 -0.43 32.41 5.84
N VAL A 138 -0.05 33.21 4.85
CA VAL A 138 0.97 32.88 3.84
C VAL A 138 1.98 34.02 3.74
N ASP A 139 3.21 33.77 4.19
CA ASP A 139 4.28 34.77 4.16
C ASP A 139 5.20 34.52 2.95
N LEU A 140 5.54 35.56 2.19
CA LEU A 140 6.45 35.46 1.05
C LEU A 140 7.87 35.86 1.47
N CYS A 141 8.84 34.98 1.22
CA CYS A 141 10.26 35.19 1.41
C CYS A 141 10.97 35.07 0.06
N GLU A 142 11.40 36.20 -0.53
CA GLU A 142 12.10 36.19 -1.81
C GLU A 142 13.61 35.91 -1.67
N GLN A 143 14.19 36.28 -0.53
CA GLN A 143 15.61 36.12 -0.23
C GLN A 143 15.83 35.79 1.24
N GLY A 144 16.80 34.92 1.51
CA GLY A 144 17.15 34.49 2.86
C GLY A 144 16.21 33.41 3.38
N ASP A 145 16.17 33.29 4.70
CA ASP A 145 15.36 32.30 5.39
C ASP A 145 13.97 32.85 5.71
N PRO A 146 12.93 32.00 5.73
CA PRO A 146 11.60 32.41 6.21
C PRO A 146 11.63 32.94 7.65
N ASP A 147 10.86 33.99 7.91
CA ASP A 147 10.70 34.54 9.25
C ASP A 147 9.89 33.60 10.17
N GLY A 148 10.32 33.51 11.44
CA GLY A 148 9.61 32.74 12.46
C GLY A 148 9.69 31.22 12.26
N ARG A 149 8.58 30.52 12.55
CA ARG A 149 8.48 29.06 12.47
C ARG A 149 7.18 28.67 11.76
N PRO A 150 7.18 28.62 10.41
CA PRO A 150 6.03 28.12 9.66
C PRO A 150 5.81 26.63 9.91
N ASP A 151 4.57 26.19 9.69
CA ASP A 151 4.17 24.78 9.74
C ASP A 151 4.56 24.03 8.45
N LEU A 152 4.69 24.76 7.34
CA LEU A 152 5.11 24.26 6.03
C LEU A 152 5.86 25.34 5.26
N VAL A 153 6.99 25.00 4.66
CA VAL A 153 7.66 25.83 3.65
C VAL A 153 7.34 25.30 2.26
N VAL A 154 6.77 26.12 1.38
CA VAL A 154 6.62 25.82 -0.04
C VAL A 154 7.73 26.55 -0.79
N ALA A 155 8.71 25.80 -1.30
CA ALA A 155 9.90 26.38 -1.92
C ALA A 155 9.91 26.10 -3.42
N VAL A 156 10.00 27.15 -4.24
CA VAL A 156 9.94 27.03 -5.69
C VAL A 156 11.12 27.76 -6.32
N SER A 157 11.85 27.07 -7.20
CA SER A 157 12.98 27.64 -7.94
C SER A 157 12.90 27.25 -9.42
N GLY A 158 13.14 28.20 -10.32
CA GLY A 158 13.35 27.97 -11.75
C GLY A 158 14.79 28.23 -12.20
N ASP A 159 15.62 28.80 -11.32
CA ASP A 159 16.98 29.24 -11.66
C ASP A 159 18.03 28.21 -11.24
N SER A 160 17.89 27.67 -10.02
CA SER A 160 18.92 26.80 -9.42
C SER A 160 18.34 25.89 -8.34
N ARG A 161 18.73 24.60 -8.38
CA ARG A 161 18.45 23.66 -7.29
C ARG A 161 19.19 24.02 -5.99
N ALA A 162 20.30 24.76 -6.07
CA ALA A 162 21.07 25.18 -4.89
C ALA A 162 20.28 26.12 -3.94
N ASP A 163 19.36 26.92 -4.49
CA ASP A 163 18.46 27.74 -3.68
C ASP A 163 17.52 26.83 -2.84
N LEU A 164 16.97 25.77 -3.44
CA LEU A 164 16.13 24.80 -2.74
C LEU A 164 16.92 24.01 -1.68
N ARG A 165 18.18 23.69 -1.96
CA ARG A 165 19.07 23.02 -1.01
C ARG A 165 19.30 23.85 0.25
N THR A 166 19.52 25.15 0.09
CA THR A 166 19.69 26.08 1.21
C THR A 166 18.45 26.09 2.12
N VAL A 167 17.26 26.19 1.52
CA VAL A 167 15.98 26.14 2.24
C VAL A 167 15.77 24.78 2.90
N GLY A 168 16.13 23.69 2.22
CA GLY A 168 16.06 22.33 2.76
C GLY A 168 16.92 22.13 4.01
N GLY A 169 18.15 22.65 4.00
CA GLY A 169 19.04 22.63 5.17
C GLY A 169 18.46 23.44 6.35
N TRP A 170 17.89 24.62 6.08
CA TRP A 170 17.24 25.43 7.10
C TRP A 170 16.02 24.74 7.73
N CYS A 171 15.19 24.12 6.88
CA CYS A 171 14.01 23.35 7.29
C CYS A 171 14.41 22.14 8.16
N ALA A 172 15.41 21.38 7.72
CA ALA A 172 15.93 20.22 8.44
C ALA A 172 16.45 20.59 9.83
N ALA A 173 17.23 21.68 9.94
CA ALA A 173 17.77 22.17 11.21
C ALA A 173 16.69 22.59 12.23
N ARG A 174 15.46 22.85 11.77
CA ARG A 174 14.33 23.32 12.61
C ARG A 174 13.19 22.30 12.72
N GLY A 175 13.31 21.14 12.06
CA GLY A 175 12.25 20.15 11.99
C GLY A 175 10.98 20.68 11.31
N ILE A 176 11.14 21.57 10.32
CA ILE A 176 10.02 22.17 9.57
C ILE A 176 9.84 21.38 8.26
N PRO A 177 8.62 20.93 7.92
CA PRO A 177 8.37 20.31 6.63
C PRO A 177 8.50 21.27 5.44
N MET A 178 8.91 20.74 4.30
CA MET A 178 9.13 21.47 3.06
C MET A 178 8.43 20.76 1.89
N LEU A 179 7.78 21.52 1.01
CA LEU A 179 7.34 21.09 -0.31
C LEU A 179 8.21 21.80 -1.37
N PRO A 180 9.26 21.16 -1.89
CA PRO A 180 10.09 21.70 -2.96
C PRO A 180 9.40 21.57 -4.32
N ALA A 181 9.65 22.54 -5.21
CA ALA A 181 9.35 22.44 -6.62
C ALA A 181 10.46 23.07 -7.46
N TYR A 182 10.94 22.35 -8.47
CA TYR A 182 11.96 22.82 -9.40
C TYR A 182 11.38 22.90 -10.82
N LEU A 183 11.44 24.09 -11.42
CA LEU A 183 10.98 24.34 -12.79
C LEU A 183 12.19 24.28 -13.73
N HIS A 184 12.11 23.51 -14.81
CA HIS A 184 13.18 23.40 -15.81
C HIS A 184 12.58 23.07 -17.18
N GLY A 185 13.07 23.70 -18.25
CA GLY A 185 12.44 23.63 -19.57
C GLY A 185 10.92 23.81 -19.50
N THR A 186 10.16 22.83 -19.99
CA THR A 186 8.69 22.75 -19.92
C THR A 186 8.19 21.79 -18.85
N SER A 187 9.05 21.42 -17.90
CA SER A 187 8.79 20.43 -16.85
C SER A 187 8.78 21.04 -15.44
N VAL A 188 8.07 20.36 -14.54
CA VAL A 188 8.03 20.67 -13.11
C VAL A 188 8.34 19.41 -12.32
N ASP A 189 9.40 19.48 -11.52
CA ASP A 189 9.78 18.49 -10.52
C ASP A 189 9.15 18.91 -9.19
N LEU A 190 8.11 18.21 -8.74
CA LEU A 190 7.36 18.53 -7.53
C LEU A 190 7.59 17.47 -6.45
N GLY A 191 7.97 17.92 -5.25
CA GLY A 191 8.26 17.05 -4.12
C GLY A 191 9.66 16.44 -4.13
N PRO A 192 9.88 15.32 -3.42
CA PRO A 192 8.93 14.72 -2.47
C PRO A 192 8.52 15.74 -1.39
N TYR A 193 7.40 15.51 -0.73
CA TYR A 193 7.14 16.20 0.54
C TYR A 193 8.23 15.79 1.53
N ILE A 194 8.95 16.77 2.08
CA ILE A 194 10.06 16.55 2.99
C ILE A 194 9.60 16.88 4.41
N ASP A 195 9.49 15.87 5.26
CA ASP A 195 9.36 16.02 6.71
C ASP A 195 10.64 15.46 7.36
N PRO A 196 11.44 16.30 8.03
CA PRO A 196 12.71 15.88 8.63
C PRO A 196 12.62 14.69 9.61
N SER A 197 11.41 14.35 10.08
CA SER A 197 11.20 13.23 11.01
C SER A 197 11.03 11.87 10.34
N PHE A 198 10.71 11.78 9.04
CA PHE A 198 10.42 10.48 8.42
C PHE A 198 10.70 10.36 6.92
N THR A 199 11.00 11.44 6.20
CA THR A 199 11.28 11.38 4.76
C THR A 199 12.77 11.56 4.48
N VAL A 200 13.13 11.32 3.23
CA VAL A 200 14.44 11.64 2.65
C VAL A 200 14.79 13.13 2.81
N SER A 201 16.09 13.44 2.93
CA SER A 201 16.58 14.83 2.96
C SER A 201 16.56 15.45 1.56
N TYR A 202 16.54 16.79 1.46
CA TYR A 202 16.65 17.43 0.14
C TYR A 202 18.02 17.19 -0.52
N ASP A 203 19.09 17.05 0.27
CA ASP A 203 20.42 16.72 -0.26
C ASP A 203 20.45 15.35 -0.95
N ASP A 204 19.79 14.34 -0.36
CA ASP A 204 19.65 13.01 -0.96
C ASP A 204 18.80 13.05 -2.24
N VAL A 205 17.74 13.88 -2.27
CA VAL A 205 16.92 14.10 -3.47
C VAL A 205 17.79 14.69 -4.57
N GLU A 206 18.56 15.74 -4.27
CA GLU A 206 19.40 16.40 -5.26
C GLU A 206 20.53 15.48 -5.74
N HIS A 207 21.11 14.66 -4.86
CA HIS A 207 22.08 13.63 -5.24
C HIS A 207 21.48 12.63 -6.24
N GLN A 208 20.27 12.14 -5.96
CA GLN A 208 19.55 11.21 -6.84
C GLN A 208 19.15 11.83 -8.18
N CYS A 209 18.68 13.08 -8.18
CA CYS A 209 18.40 13.83 -9.40
C CYS A 209 19.66 14.01 -10.25
N ALA A 210 20.78 14.43 -9.65
CA ALA A 210 22.05 14.61 -10.36
C ALA A 210 22.57 13.31 -10.99
N ALA A 211 22.43 12.17 -10.28
CA ALA A 211 22.81 10.86 -10.80
C ALA A 211 21.88 10.34 -11.92
N ALA A 212 20.63 10.81 -11.96
CA ALA A 212 19.69 10.52 -13.04
C ALA A 212 19.91 11.42 -14.27
N GLU A 213 20.34 12.67 -14.05
CA GLU A 213 20.50 13.74 -15.06
C GLU A 213 21.83 13.70 -15.83
N GLU A 214 22.63 12.64 -15.72
CA GLU A 214 23.83 12.41 -16.56
C GLU A 214 23.50 12.17 -18.07
N ALA A 215 22.26 12.44 -18.51
CA ALA A 215 21.79 12.24 -19.89
C ALA A 215 21.02 13.40 -20.56
N GLU A 216 20.43 14.37 -19.87
CA GLU A 216 19.67 15.47 -20.52
C GLU A 216 19.89 16.82 -19.81
N ARG A 217 20.26 17.83 -20.60
CA ARG A 217 20.71 19.16 -20.16
C ARG A 217 19.63 19.86 -19.32
N LEU A 218 20.05 20.53 -18.23
CA LEU A 218 19.25 21.54 -17.54
C LEU A 218 19.00 22.73 -18.48
N ASP A 219 17.91 22.69 -19.23
CA ASP A 219 17.39 23.90 -19.88
C ASP A 219 16.80 24.81 -18.79
N ARG A 220 17.09 26.12 -18.90
CA ARG A 220 16.42 27.12 -18.06
C ARG A 220 14.91 26.95 -18.21
N ALA A 221 14.18 27.16 -17.12
CA ALA A 221 12.72 27.16 -17.15
C ALA A 221 12.21 28.03 -18.30
N THR A 222 11.19 27.54 -19.01
CA THR A 222 10.53 28.30 -20.05
C THR A 222 9.94 29.58 -19.46
N ASP A 223 10.05 30.67 -20.21
CA ASP A 223 9.45 31.95 -19.82
C ASP A 223 7.96 32.07 -20.17
N ASP A 224 7.33 30.96 -20.60
CA ASP A 224 5.91 30.91 -20.93
C ASP A 224 5.02 31.17 -19.70
N PRO A 225 4.20 32.24 -19.71
CA PRO A 225 3.26 32.54 -18.63
C PRO A 225 2.24 31.43 -18.34
N ALA A 226 1.79 30.68 -19.34
CA ALA A 226 0.82 29.61 -19.18
C ALA A 226 1.44 28.42 -18.43
N MET A 227 2.68 28.05 -18.78
CA MET A 227 3.41 26.98 -18.09
C MET A 227 3.71 27.34 -16.64
N ARG A 228 4.12 28.60 -16.37
CA ARG A 228 4.28 29.09 -14.99
C ARG A 228 2.98 29.04 -14.19
N ALA A 229 1.88 29.47 -14.78
CA ALA A 229 0.56 29.40 -14.13
C ALA A 229 0.17 27.97 -13.79
N MET A 230 0.42 27.01 -14.70
CA MET A 230 0.18 25.59 -14.45
C MET A 230 1.07 25.04 -13.34
N ALA A 231 2.36 25.36 -13.34
CA ALA A 231 3.28 24.97 -12.27
C ALA A 231 2.81 25.46 -10.89
N ILE A 232 2.44 26.73 -10.78
CA ILE A 232 1.88 27.31 -9.55
C ILE A 232 0.61 26.59 -9.12
N ALA A 233 -0.28 26.25 -10.07
CA ALA A 233 -1.52 25.53 -9.77
C ALA A 233 -1.23 24.11 -9.24
N LEU A 234 -0.27 23.38 -9.82
CA LEU A 234 0.15 22.06 -9.36
C LEU A 234 0.75 22.10 -7.95
N VAL A 235 1.63 23.07 -7.67
CA VAL A 235 2.23 23.28 -6.34
C VAL A 235 1.15 23.61 -5.30
N THR A 236 0.26 24.56 -5.63
CA THR A 236 -0.85 24.99 -4.77
C THR A 236 -1.79 23.82 -4.48
N ASN A 237 -2.09 22.99 -5.48
CA ASN A 237 -2.92 21.80 -5.32
C ASN A 237 -2.30 20.78 -4.37
N GLN A 238 -1.01 20.48 -4.50
CA GLN A 238 -0.33 19.55 -3.58
C GLN A 238 -0.22 20.13 -2.15
N ALA A 239 0.08 21.42 -1.98
CA ALA A 239 0.07 22.07 -0.67
C ALA A 239 -1.32 21.98 0.00
N THR A 240 -2.37 22.27 -0.77
CA THR A 240 -3.77 22.13 -0.34
C THR A 240 -4.09 20.69 0.03
N ALA A 241 -3.64 19.72 -0.76
CA ALA A 241 -3.92 18.31 -0.50
C ALA A 241 -3.23 17.78 0.75
N ILE A 242 -1.99 18.22 1.00
CA ILE A 242 -1.20 17.85 2.18
C ILE A 242 -1.82 18.47 3.44
N VAL A 243 -2.01 19.78 3.46
CA VAL A 243 -2.50 20.50 4.65
C VAL A 243 -3.98 20.24 4.87
N GLY A 244 -4.80 20.38 3.83
CA GLY A 244 -6.24 20.13 3.88
C GLY A 244 -6.60 18.66 4.08
N ARG A 245 -5.66 17.73 3.83
CA ARG A 245 -5.87 16.28 3.87
C ARG A 245 -7.06 15.90 2.98
N VAL A 246 -7.01 16.34 1.73
CA VAL A 246 -8.10 16.27 0.74
C VAL A 246 -7.52 16.10 -0.66
N GLY A 247 -8.21 15.44 -1.58
CA GLY A 247 -7.64 15.07 -2.87
C GLY A 247 -6.53 14.01 -2.76
N SER A 248 -5.59 14.03 -3.70
CA SER A 248 -4.48 13.08 -3.82
C SER A 248 -3.13 13.77 -3.56
N THR A 249 -2.33 13.16 -2.68
CA THR A 249 -0.99 13.63 -2.31
C THR A 249 0.06 12.70 -2.90
N VAL A 250 0.34 12.85 -4.19
CA VAL A 250 1.28 11.98 -4.92
C VAL A 250 2.73 12.16 -4.45
N VAL A 251 3.08 13.35 -3.99
CA VAL A 251 4.44 13.70 -3.53
C VAL A 251 4.84 13.10 -2.19
N LEU A 252 3.92 12.44 -1.46
CA LEU A 252 4.27 11.66 -0.27
C LEU A 252 5.05 10.38 -0.63
N ARG A 253 4.99 9.93 -1.88
CA ARG A 253 5.62 8.69 -2.36
C ARG A 253 6.95 8.90 -3.08
N GLY A 254 7.30 10.15 -3.38
CA GLY A 254 8.49 10.48 -4.18
C GLY A 254 8.39 11.82 -4.88
N LEU A 255 9.35 12.08 -5.75
CA LEU A 255 9.39 13.23 -6.66
C LEU A 255 8.47 12.95 -7.86
N VAL A 256 7.60 13.89 -8.21
CA VAL A 256 6.77 13.80 -9.41
C VAL A 256 7.29 14.78 -10.45
N ARG A 257 7.78 14.27 -11.58
CA ARG A 257 8.12 15.08 -12.75
C ARG A 257 6.91 15.16 -13.67
N THR A 258 6.47 16.37 -13.99
CA THR A 258 5.39 16.61 -14.94
C THR A 258 5.93 17.36 -16.15
N ASP A 259 5.83 16.76 -17.33
CA ASP A 259 6.03 17.44 -18.61
C ASP A 259 4.72 18.16 -18.97
N LEU A 260 4.77 19.50 -19.03
CA LEU A 260 3.58 20.33 -19.23
C LEU A 260 3.16 20.44 -20.71
N GLU A 261 3.99 19.98 -21.65
CA GLU A 261 3.64 19.92 -23.07
C GLU A 261 3.03 18.56 -23.42
N ALA A 262 3.71 17.48 -23.04
CA ALA A 262 3.28 16.12 -23.31
C ALA A 262 2.20 15.62 -22.32
N TRP A 263 1.97 16.34 -21.21
CA TRP A 263 1.09 15.94 -20.12
C TRP A 263 1.43 14.54 -19.56
N ARG A 264 2.73 14.24 -19.51
CA ARG A 264 3.25 12.99 -18.91
C ARG A 264 3.68 13.26 -17.48
N GLN A 265 3.33 12.35 -16.58
CA GLN A 265 3.81 12.36 -15.20
C GLN A 265 4.61 11.10 -14.90
N ASP A 266 5.81 11.30 -14.38
CA ASP A 266 6.72 10.25 -13.95
C ASP A 266 6.95 10.37 -12.43
N LEU A 267 6.76 9.27 -11.69
CA LEU A 267 7.02 9.21 -10.25
C LEU A 267 8.39 8.58 -10.01
N TYR A 268 9.29 9.32 -9.38
CA TYR A 268 10.61 8.87 -8.99
C TYR A 268 10.64 8.62 -7.48
N VAL A 269 10.95 7.38 -7.10
CA VAL A 269 11.16 7.02 -5.70
C VAL A 269 12.44 7.68 -5.22
N MET A 270 12.34 8.47 -4.15
CA MET A 270 13.47 9.12 -3.50
C MET A 270 13.71 8.46 -2.16
N ALA A 271 14.88 7.85 -1.99
CA ALA A 271 15.24 7.13 -0.77
C ALA A 271 16.51 7.69 -0.13
N PRO A 272 16.67 7.57 1.20
CA PRO A 272 17.92 7.96 1.85
C PRO A 272 19.11 7.20 1.26
N VAL A 273 20.24 7.87 1.09
CA VAL A 273 21.49 7.24 0.62
C VAL A 273 22.29 6.77 1.84
N PRO A 274 22.46 5.46 2.08
CA PRO A 274 23.21 4.98 3.23
C PRO A 274 24.69 5.34 3.12
N ALA A 275 25.31 5.72 4.24
CA ALA A 275 26.76 5.96 4.29
C ALA A 275 27.59 4.68 4.07
N ILE A 276 27.02 3.51 4.38
CA ILE A 276 27.64 2.20 4.23
C ILE A 276 26.62 1.26 3.59
N THR A 277 27.06 0.54 2.56
CA THR A 277 26.26 -0.46 1.87
C THR A 277 27.03 -1.79 1.81
N ASP A 278 26.31 -2.89 1.92
CA ASP A 278 26.86 -4.24 1.76
C ASP A 278 27.49 -4.44 0.37
N LYS A 279 28.64 -5.09 0.32
CA LYS A 279 29.41 -5.32 -0.93
C LYS A 279 28.65 -6.12 -2.00
N GLY A 280 27.63 -6.89 -1.60
CA GLY A 280 26.80 -7.70 -2.51
C GLY A 280 25.48 -7.04 -2.93
N ALA A 281 25.18 -5.84 -2.43
CA ALA A 281 23.91 -5.19 -2.73
C ALA A 281 23.86 -4.69 -4.18
N THR A 282 22.73 -4.90 -4.85
CA THR A 282 22.43 -4.21 -6.11
C THR A 282 22.06 -2.76 -5.81
N LEU A 283 22.70 -1.82 -6.51
CA LEU A 283 22.55 -0.39 -6.29
C LEU A 283 21.85 0.29 -7.47
N THR A 284 21.11 1.36 -7.18
CA THR A 284 20.69 2.34 -8.19
C THR A 284 21.89 3.14 -8.69
N LYS A 285 21.70 3.94 -9.74
CA LYS A 285 22.73 4.88 -10.23
C LYS A 285 23.21 5.86 -9.17
N ALA A 286 22.34 6.21 -8.22
CA ALA A 286 22.62 7.11 -7.11
C ALA A 286 23.19 6.40 -5.87
N GLY A 287 23.62 5.14 -5.98
CA GLY A 287 24.20 4.40 -4.86
C GLY A 287 23.21 3.92 -3.79
N VAL A 288 21.89 4.02 -4.03
CA VAL A 288 20.87 3.52 -3.11
C VAL A 288 20.71 2.01 -3.29
N PRO A 289 20.74 1.18 -2.22
CA PRO A 289 20.42 -0.24 -2.33
C PRO A 289 19.00 -0.45 -2.88
N LEU A 290 18.85 -1.33 -3.87
CA LEU A 290 17.56 -1.54 -4.54
C LEU A 290 16.46 -2.00 -3.56
N ALA A 291 16.83 -2.81 -2.57
CA ALA A 291 15.91 -3.22 -1.50
C ALA A 291 15.44 -2.01 -0.66
N LEU A 292 16.32 -1.06 -0.34
CA LEU A 292 15.95 0.17 0.39
C LEU A 292 15.06 1.08 -0.47
N ALA A 293 15.37 1.21 -1.76
CA ALA A 293 14.53 1.96 -2.69
C ALA A 293 13.13 1.35 -2.79
N PHE A 294 13.04 0.02 -2.94
CA PHE A 294 11.77 -0.70 -2.93
C PHE A 294 11.01 -0.47 -1.62
N GLU A 295 11.64 -0.67 -0.46
CA GLU A 295 10.99 -0.50 0.85
C GLU A 295 10.52 0.94 1.06
N THR A 296 11.27 1.93 0.60
CA THR A 296 10.86 3.33 0.63
C THR A 296 9.64 3.59 -0.26
N SER A 297 9.61 3.00 -1.47
CA SER A 297 8.51 3.20 -2.43
C SER A 297 7.15 2.68 -1.95
N VAL A 298 7.16 1.72 -1.03
CA VAL A 298 5.96 1.09 -0.49
C VAL A 298 5.76 1.36 1.01
N ALA A 299 6.57 2.25 1.59
CA ALA A 299 6.46 2.63 2.99
C ALA A 299 5.12 3.31 3.26
N PHE A 300 4.46 2.90 4.34
CA PHE A 300 3.28 3.62 4.81
C PHE A 300 3.71 4.97 5.38
N PRO A 301 2.94 6.05 5.09
CA PRO A 301 3.20 7.31 5.75
C PRO A 301 2.90 7.15 7.26
N PRO A 302 3.47 8.02 8.12
CA PRO A 302 3.19 7.97 9.55
C PRO A 302 1.71 8.06 9.86
N ARG A 303 1.29 7.58 11.04
CA ARG A 303 -0.12 7.54 11.46
C ARG A 303 -0.88 8.86 11.25
N LYS A 304 -0.22 10.01 11.43
CA LYS A 304 -0.79 11.36 11.23
C LYS A 304 -1.24 11.64 9.78
N LEU A 305 -0.72 10.88 8.81
CA LEU A 305 -0.96 11.00 7.37
C LEU A 305 -1.71 9.80 6.77
N LEU A 306 -2.16 8.84 7.59
CA LEU A 306 -3.02 7.75 7.12
C LEU A 306 -4.41 8.26 6.79
N ASN A 307 -5.02 7.72 5.74
CA ASN A 307 -6.37 8.05 5.31
C ASN A 307 -7.35 6.97 5.77
N PRO A 308 -8.38 7.30 6.56
CA PRO A 308 -9.45 6.35 6.89
C PRO A 308 -10.12 5.73 5.65
N ARG A 309 -10.19 6.47 4.53
CA ARG A 309 -10.74 5.99 3.25
C ARG A 309 -10.09 4.70 2.75
N ASP A 310 -8.79 4.53 2.97
CA ASP A 310 -8.02 3.40 2.43
C ASP A 310 -8.48 2.04 3.00
N HIS A 311 -9.02 2.03 4.23
CA HIS A 311 -9.54 0.81 4.86
C HIS A 311 -10.75 0.21 4.14
N GLN A 312 -11.52 1.01 3.39
CA GLN A 312 -12.72 0.50 2.70
C GLN A 312 -12.39 -0.44 1.54
N VAL A 313 -11.19 -0.34 0.97
CA VAL A 313 -10.75 -1.23 -0.12
C VAL A 313 -10.84 -2.70 0.31
N HIS A 314 -10.69 -3.00 1.60
CA HIS A 314 -10.78 -4.37 2.12
C HIS A 314 -12.15 -5.03 1.96
N TYR A 315 -13.23 -4.25 1.90
CA TYR A 315 -14.60 -4.76 1.81
C TYR A 315 -15.13 -4.87 0.37
N LYS A 316 -14.31 -4.53 -0.63
CA LYS A 316 -14.69 -4.70 -2.04
C LYS A 316 -14.98 -6.19 -2.33
N PRO A 317 -16.12 -6.57 -2.93
CA PRO A 317 -16.47 -7.97 -3.16
C PRO A 317 -15.40 -8.78 -3.92
N GLY A 318 -14.72 -8.16 -4.90
CA GLY A 318 -13.60 -8.79 -5.60
C GLY A 318 -12.47 -9.20 -4.66
N ASN A 319 -12.14 -8.36 -3.67
CA ASN A 319 -11.10 -8.66 -2.67
C ASN A 319 -11.51 -9.77 -1.69
N VAL A 320 -12.81 -9.97 -1.47
CA VAL A 320 -13.33 -11.08 -0.67
C VAL A 320 -13.23 -12.39 -1.45
N ALA A 321 -13.55 -12.37 -2.76
CA ALA A 321 -13.47 -13.57 -3.61
C ALA A 321 -12.05 -14.15 -3.69
N LEU A 322 -11.02 -13.29 -3.72
CA LEU A 322 -9.61 -13.71 -3.75
C LEU A 322 -9.22 -14.62 -2.57
N GLN A 323 -9.91 -14.54 -1.43
CA GLN A 323 -9.61 -15.38 -0.25
C GLN A 323 -9.85 -16.88 -0.53
N HIS A 324 -10.72 -17.21 -1.49
CA HIS A 324 -11.12 -18.59 -1.79
C HIS A 324 -10.19 -19.27 -2.80
N GLU A 325 -9.38 -18.50 -3.53
CA GLU A 325 -8.42 -19.03 -4.49
C GLU A 325 -7.34 -19.89 -3.80
N SER A 326 -6.84 -20.89 -4.53
CA SER A 326 -5.77 -21.78 -4.11
C SER A 326 -5.12 -22.38 -5.34
N LYS A 327 -3.79 -22.53 -5.33
CA LYS A 327 -3.09 -23.32 -6.37
C LYS A 327 -3.56 -24.76 -6.31
N ARG A 328 -3.71 -25.40 -7.48
CA ARG A 328 -4.16 -26.78 -7.65
C ARG A 328 -3.42 -27.44 -8.79
N TRP A 329 -3.31 -28.76 -8.72
CA TRP A 329 -2.72 -29.61 -9.76
C TRP A 329 -3.73 -30.70 -10.15
N PRO A 330 -4.74 -30.37 -10.99
CA PRO A 330 -5.87 -31.26 -11.25
C PRO A 330 -5.48 -32.59 -11.90
N SER A 331 -4.39 -32.60 -12.67
CA SER A 331 -3.91 -33.79 -13.39
C SER A 331 -2.85 -34.59 -12.61
N ALA A 332 -2.40 -34.10 -11.46
CA ALA A 332 -1.36 -34.75 -10.68
C ALA A 332 -1.90 -35.94 -9.88
N ARG A 333 -1.10 -37.00 -9.76
CA ARG A 333 -1.36 -38.06 -8.77
C ARG A 333 -1.31 -37.43 -7.38
N THR A 334 -2.30 -37.71 -6.55
CA THR A 334 -2.38 -37.13 -5.20
C THR A 334 -2.20 -38.16 -4.10
N LEU A 335 -1.67 -37.68 -2.97
CA LEU A 335 -1.59 -38.39 -1.70
C LEU A 335 -2.37 -37.55 -0.68
N VAL A 336 -3.46 -38.11 -0.16
CA VAL A 336 -4.26 -37.44 0.90
C VAL A 336 -3.37 -37.22 2.13
N LEU A 337 -3.57 -36.17 2.92
CA LEU A 337 -2.88 -36.02 4.20
C LEU A 337 -3.84 -36.30 5.37
N PRO A 338 -3.35 -36.89 6.48
CA PRO A 338 -4.19 -37.13 7.65
C PRO A 338 -4.72 -35.82 8.24
N THR A 339 -6.04 -35.73 8.41
CA THR A 339 -6.71 -34.58 9.06
C THR A 339 -6.89 -34.75 10.57
N LYS A 340 -6.66 -35.97 11.08
CA LYS A 340 -6.68 -36.33 12.50
C LYS A 340 -5.29 -36.83 12.88
N GLY A 341 -4.69 -36.28 13.93
CA GLY A 341 -3.27 -36.47 14.23
C GLY A 341 -2.57 -35.12 14.41
N ILE A 342 -1.27 -35.13 14.69
CA ILE A 342 -0.63 -34.14 15.59
C ILE A 342 -0.65 -32.69 15.06
N LEU A 343 -1.69 -31.93 15.40
CA LEU A 343 -1.62 -30.48 15.54
C LEU A 343 -1.35 -30.17 17.02
N PRO A 344 -0.50 -29.17 17.34
CA PRO A 344 -0.11 -28.91 18.72
C PRO A 344 -1.34 -28.69 19.60
N GLN A 345 -1.45 -29.47 20.67
CA GLN A 345 -2.46 -29.23 21.72
C GLN A 345 -1.89 -28.24 22.72
N ALA A 346 -2.68 -27.22 23.08
CA ALA A 346 -2.30 -26.28 24.13
C ALA A 346 -2.19 -27.01 25.48
N PRO A 347 -1.27 -26.61 26.39
CA PRO A 347 -0.33 -25.48 26.25
C PRO A 347 1.00 -25.88 25.61
N LEU A 348 1.57 -24.93 24.86
CA LEU A 348 2.82 -25.01 24.10
C LEU A 348 4.09 -24.82 24.98
N GLU A 349 4.05 -25.18 26.27
CA GLU A 349 5.23 -25.17 27.14
C GLU A 349 5.91 -26.55 27.20
N PRO A 350 7.25 -26.58 27.39
CA PRO A 350 8.09 -27.64 26.86
C PRO A 350 8.28 -28.74 27.89
N ALA A 351 7.55 -29.84 27.76
CA ALA A 351 8.28 -31.09 27.89
C ALA A 351 9.21 -31.16 26.68
N ALA A 352 10.51 -31.36 26.88
CA ALA A 352 11.43 -31.71 25.80
C ALA A 352 10.81 -32.87 25.02
N PRO A 353 10.25 -32.63 23.82
CA PRO A 353 9.59 -33.69 23.10
C PRO A 353 10.68 -34.67 22.67
N PRO A 354 10.49 -35.98 22.90
CA PRO A 354 11.51 -36.94 22.51
C PRO A 354 11.77 -36.79 21.02
N ALA A 355 13.05 -36.72 20.64
CA ALA A 355 13.43 -36.73 19.23
C ALA A 355 12.78 -37.92 18.53
N VAL A 356 12.18 -37.66 17.38
CA VAL A 356 11.61 -38.74 16.55
C VAL A 356 12.74 -39.47 15.84
N GLU A 357 12.66 -40.80 15.69
CA GLU A 357 13.69 -41.54 14.95
C GLU A 357 13.66 -41.24 13.45
N GLN A 358 12.46 -40.95 12.91
CA GLN A 358 12.24 -40.67 11.50
C GLN A 358 11.03 -39.73 11.31
N LEU A 359 11.06 -38.89 10.27
CA LEU A 359 9.86 -38.15 9.85
C LEU A 359 8.86 -39.09 9.19
N ASP A 360 7.59 -38.91 9.50
CA ASP A 360 6.49 -39.63 8.85
C ASP A 360 5.51 -38.66 8.15
N ARG A 361 4.53 -39.24 7.46
CA ARG A 361 3.46 -38.51 6.77
C ARG A 361 2.62 -37.63 7.70
N ALA A 362 2.43 -38.01 8.96
CA ALA A 362 1.66 -37.22 9.92
C ALA A 362 2.43 -35.95 10.32
N HIS A 363 3.74 -36.06 10.57
CA HIS A 363 4.61 -34.91 10.81
C HIS A 363 4.55 -33.91 9.65
N LEU A 364 4.75 -34.38 8.41
CA LEU A 364 4.69 -33.51 7.24
C LEU A 364 3.31 -32.86 7.05
N ALA A 365 2.23 -33.62 7.25
CA ALA A 365 0.86 -33.11 7.17
C ALA A 365 0.63 -31.93 8.12
N SER A 366 1.09 -32.07 9.36
CA SER A 366 0.92 -31.06 10.41
C SER A 366 1.67 -29.77 10.10
N LEU A 367 2.93 -29.87 9.66
CA LEU A 367 3.73 -28.70 9.28
C LEU A 367 3.12 -27.94 8.11
N LEU A 368 2.64 -28.65 7.09
CA LEU A 368 1.96 -28.04 5.93
C LEU A 368 0.61 -27.40 6.32
N MET A 369 -0.12 -28.04 7.25
CA MET A 369 -1.40 -27.54 7.75
C MET A 369 -1.26 -26.22 8.49
N VAL A 370 -0.32 -26.11 9.43
CA VAL A 370 -0.14 -24.88 10.23
C VAL A 370 0.40 -23.71 9.41
N ALA A 371 1.23 -23.99 8.39
CA ALA A 371 1.79 -22.94 7.52
C ALA A 371 0.80 -22.38 6.51
N ALA A 372 0.04 -23.23 5.80
CA ALA A 372 -0.80 -22.78 4.68
C ALA A 372 -2.20 -23.42 4.64
N GLY A 373 -2.48 -24.40 5.50
CA GLY A 373 -3.75 -25.09 5.56
C GLY A 373 -4.92 -24.22 6.02
N ARG A 374 -6.13 -24.69 5.68
CA ARG A 374 -7.39 -24.08 6.11
C ARG A 374 -7.88 -24.75 7.39
N LYS A 375 -8.50 -23.98 8.28
CA LYS A 375 -9.24 -24.53 9.43
C LYS A 375 -10.61 -25.01 8.95
N ASP A 376 -11.20 -25.93 9.70
CA ASP A 376 -12.62 -26.26 9.51
C ASP A 376 -13.46 -25.00 9.74
N ALA A 377 -14.38 -24.72 8.83
CA ALA A 377 -15.17 -23.52 8.87
C ALA A 377 -16.25 -23.61 9.95
N ALA A 378 -16.08 -22.87 11.06
CA ALA A 378 -17.18 -22.57 11.96
C ALA A 378 -18.10 -21.54 11.29
N GLU A 379 -19.20 -22.02 10.70
CA GLU A 379 -20.47 -21.35 10.34
C GLU A 379 -20.46 -20.00 9.57
N SER A 380 -19.34 -19.35 9.29
CA SER A 380 -19.28 -18.05 8.60
C SER A 380 -18.82 -18.19 7.14
N PRO A 381 -19.72 -17.99 6.16
CA PRO A 381 -19.39 -18.07 4.73
C PRO A 381 -18.59 -16.87 4.20
N ARG A 382 -18.25 -15.87 5.03
CA ARG A 382 -17.65 -14.59 4.59
C ARG A 382 -16.12 -14.57 4.55
N SER A 383 -15.43 -15.55 5.13
CA SER A 383 -13.96 -15.59 5.17
C SER A 383 -13.44 -17.03 5.22
N VAL A 384 -12.29 -17.28 4.62
CA VAL A 384 -11.61 -18.59 4.70
C VAL A 384 -10.75 -18.64 5.98
N PRO A 385 -11.08 -19.46 6.99
CA PRO A 385 -10.29 -19.51 8.21
C PRO A 385 -8.97 -20.26 7.98
N ARG A 386 -7.87 -19.72 8.50
CA ARG A 386 -6.51 -20.22 8.29
C ARG A 386 -5.77 -20.38 9.61
N TRP A 387 -4.74 -21.22 9.61
CA TRP A 387 -3.80 -21.36 10.73
C TRP A 387 -2.84 -20.17 10.79
N ALA A 388 -2.05 -19.97 9.74
CA ALA A 388 -1.24 -18.77 9.58
C ALA A 388 -2.08 -17.60 9.04
N PRO A 389 -2.06 -16.42 9.69
CA PRO A 389 -2.63 -15.21 9.12
C PRO A 389 -1.83 -14.75 7.90
N THR A 390 -2.51 -14.15 6.93
CA THR A 390 -1.89 -13.57 5.71
C THR A 390 -2.48 -12.19 5.42
N GLY A 391 -1.75 -11.33 4.71
CA GLY A 391 -2.21 -10.01 4.26
C GLY A 391 -3.60 -10.08 3.61
N GLY A 392 -4.60 -9.46 4.24
CA GLY A 392 -5.98 -9.43 3.74
C GLY A 392 -6.67 -10.81 3.65
N ASN A 393 -6.15 -11.83 4.35
CA ASN A 393 -6.59 -13.22 4.32
C ASN A 393 -6.52 -13.90 2.93
N LEU A 394 -5.63 -13.43 2.06
CA LEU A 394 -5.55 -13.88 0.66
C LEU A 394 -4.91 -15.27 0.48
N GLY A 395 -4.30 -15.86 1.51
CA GLY A 395 -3.64 -17.16 1.41
C GLY A 395 -2.52 -17.14 0.38
N SER A 396 -1.59 -16.21 0.54
CA SER A 396 -0.47 -15.95 -0.37
C SER A 396 0.56 -17.08 -0.39
N VAL A 397 0.78 -17.75 0.75
CA VAL A 397 1.79 -18.82 0.88
C VAL A 397 1.31 -20.10 0.22
N THR A 398 2.10 -20.59 -0.73
CA THR A 398 1.98 -21.91 -1.34
C THR A 398 3.19 -22.74 -0.94
N LEU A 399 2.96 -24.01 -0.58
CA LEU A 399 4.03 -24.89 -0.11
C LEU A 399 4.32 -25.96 -1.16
N HIS A 400 5.60 -26.24 -1.33
CA HIS A 400 6.10 -27.39 -2.05
C HIS A 400 7.05 -28.18 -1.13
N ALA A 401 7.24 -29.46 -1.43
CA ALA A 401 8.12 -30.33 -0.66
C ALA A 401 9.00 -31.18 -1.58
N VAL A 402 10.29 -31.21 -1.30
CA VAL A 402 11.21 -32.24 -1.77
C VAL A 402 11.23 -33.32 -0.69
N VAL A 403 10.78 -34.53 -1.03
CA VAL A 403 10.75 -35.66 -0.08
C VAL A 403 11.81 -36.66 -0.50
N ARG A 404 12.71 -37.02 0.43
CA ARG A 404 13.74 -38.05 0.22
C ARG A 404 13.46 -39.27 1.09
N ASN A 405 13.26 -39.06 2.39
CA ASN A 405 13.09 -40.14 3.36
C ASN A 405 12.05 -39.77 4.43
N VAL A 406 10.77 -39.84 4.07
CA VAL A 406 9.65 -39.62 5.00
C VAL A 406 8.74 -40.85 4.96
N ASP A 407 8.53 -41.49 6.12
CA ASP A 407 7.70 -42.69 6.19
C ASP A 407 6.27 -42.40 5.72
N GLY A 408 5.73 -43.27 4.88
CA GLY A 408 4.40 -43.11 4.29
C GLY A 408 4.28 -42.03 3.20
N VAL A 409 5.37 -41.37 2.77
CA VAL A 409 5.38 -40.43 1.63
C VAL A 409 6.47 -40.83 0.63
N PRO A 410 6.12 -41.24 -0.61
CA PRO A 410 7.13 -41.63 -1.60
C PRO A 410 8.08 -40.48 -1.93
N ALA A 411 9.38 -40.80 -2.08
CA ALA A 411 10.39 -39.84 -2.51
C ALA A 411 10.00 -39.15 -3.83
N GLY A 412 10.28 -37.86 -3.94
CA GLY A 412 9.95 -37.03 -5.10
C GLY A 412 9.59 -35.59 -4.75
N ILE A 413 9.13 -34.86 -5.77
CA ILE A 413 8.73 -33.46 -5.67
C ILE A 413 7.20 -33.35 -5.55
N TRP A 414 6.72 -32.57 -4.58
CA TRP A 414 5.31 -32.46 -4.25
C TRP A 414 4.86 -31.00 -4.12
N GLY A 415 3.65 -30.69 -4.58
CA GLY A 415 2.93 -29.45 -4.29
C GLY A 415 1.84 -29.67 -3.25
N TYR A 416 1.67 -28.75 -2.30
CA TYR A 416 0.64 -28.83 -1.27
C TYR A 416 -0.66 -28.16 -1.73
N ASP A 417 -1.71 -28.95 -1.96
CA ASP A 417 -3.06 -28.45 -2.23
C ASP A 417 -3.75 -28.13 -0.90
N ALA A 418 -3.58 -26.88 -0.45
CA ALA A 418 -4.07 -26.39 0.83
C ALA A 418 -5.60 -26.42 0.97
N ALA A 419 -6.34 -26.32 -0.15
CA ALA A 419 -7.79 -26.36 -0.14
C ALA A 419 -8.33 -27.76 0.13
N ALA A 420 -7.65 -28.80 -0.37
CA ALA A 420 -8.05 -30.20 -0.21
C ALA A 420 -7.19 -30.98 0.81
N HIS A 421 -6.27 -30.31 1.51
CA HIS A 421 -5.29 -30.92 2.42
C HIS A 421 -4.57 -32.15 1.81
N ARG A 422 -3.95 -31.85 0.67
CA ARG A 422 -3.30 -32.68 -0.33
C ARG A 422 -1.81 -32.63 -0.55
N LEU A 423 -1.12 -33.73 -0.86
CA LEU A 423 0.09 -33.63 -1.71
C LEU A 423 -0.23 -34.02 -3.16
N ALA A 424 0.24 -33.21 -4.11
CA ALA A 424 0.18 -33.45 -5.55
C ALA A 424 1.58 -33.74 -6.08
N ARG A 425 1.78 -34.89 -6.72
CA ARG A 425 3.08 -35.29 -7.28
C ARG A 425 3.39 -34.43 -8.50
N LEU A 426 4.54 -33.76 -8.48
CA LEU A 426 5.02 -32.93 -9.57
C LEU A 426 6.03 -33.72 -10.43
N PRO A 427 6.29 -33.28 -11.68
CA PRO A 427 7.40 -33.80 -12.47
C PRO A 427 8.74 -33.61 -11.75
N GLU A 428 9.70 -34.49 -12.02
CA GLU A 428 11.07 -34.43 -11.47
C GLU A 428 12.06 -34.13 -12.61
N PRO A 429 12.16 -32.87 -13.05
CA PRO A 429 13.08 -32.49 -14.13
C PRO A 429 14.55 -32.49 -13.70
N LEU A 430 14.81 -32.50 -12.38
CA LEU A 430 16.13 -32.54 -11.76
C LEU A 430 16.20 -33.73 -10.79
N ASP A 431 17.40 -34.28 -10.63
CA ASP A 431 17.67 -35.26 -9.58
C ASP A 431 17.48 -34.60 -8.22
N LEU A 432 16.79 -35.27 -7.29
CA LEU A 432 16.61 -34.77 -5.94
C LEU A 432 17.96 -34.41 -5.33
N ALA A 433 19.03 -35.19 -5.52
CA ALA A 433 20.36 -34.91 -4.97
C ALA A 433 20.92 -33.54 -5.37
N GLN A 434 20.43 -32.97 -6.48
CA GLN A 434 20.82 -31.64 -6.90
C GLN A 434 20.09 -30.56 -6.10
N LEU A 435 18.93 -30.81 -5.51
CA LEU A 435 18.16 -29.78 -4.80
C LEU A 435 18.73 -29.50 -3.40
N GLU A 436 18.44 -28.31 -2.87
CA GLU A 436 18.86 -27.87 -1.53
C GLU A 436 18.57 -28.92 -0.44
N GLY A 437 19.37 -28.91 0.64
CA GLY A 437 19.20 -29.83 1.77
C GLY A 437 19.36 -31.30 1.40
N GLU A 438 20.46 -31.65 0.71
CA GLU A 438 20.75 -33.01 0.23
C GLU A 438 20.65 -34.06 1.35
N ASP A 439 21.17 -33.74 2.54
CA ASP A 439 21.18 -34.64 3.71
C ASP A 439 19.87 -34.63 4.53
N SER A 440 18.90 -33.78 4.15
CA SER A 440 17.65 -33.65 4.90
C SER A 440 16.58 -34.62 4.39
N PRO A 441 15.88 -35.36 5.29
CA PRO A 441 14.73 -36.21 4.94
C PRO A 441 13.69 -35.53 4.05
N ALA A 442 13.45 -34.24 4.29
CA ALA A 442 12.59 -33.41 3.45
C ALA A 442 13.03 -31.93 3.49
N VAL A 443 12.66 -31.21 2.43
CA VAL A 443 12.80 -29.75 2.33
C VAL A 443 11.45 -29.15 1.97
N ILE A 444 11.00 -28.14 2.71
CA ILE A 444 9.81 -27.35 2.39
C ILE A 444 10.24 -26.08 1.66
N VAL A 445 9.63 -25.81 0.52
CA VAL A 445 9.84 -24.59 -0.27
C VAL A 445 8.55 -23.77 -0.26
N LEU A 446 8.66 -22.52 0.16
CA LEU A 446 7.55 -21.56 0.21
C LEU A 446 7.59 -20.68 -1.04
N THR A 447 6.48 -20.57 -1.73
CA THR A 447 6.29 -19.56 -2.78
C THR A 447 5.15 -18.60 -2.42
N GLY A 448 5.26 -17.36 -2.86
CA GLY A 448 4.21 -16.35 -2.67
C GLY A 448 3.36 -16.18 -3.92
N SER A 449 2.04 -16.24 -3.83
CA SER A 449 1.14 -15.91 -4.95
C SER A 449 1.13 -14.40 -5.25
N LEU A 450 2.22 -13.86 -5.80
CA LEU A 450 2.45 -12.43 -5.97
C LEU A 450 1.36 -11.77 -6.80
N SER A 451 0.99 -12.34 -7.93
CA SER A 451 -0.08 -11.81 -8.80
C SER A 451 -1.42 -11.67 -8.09
N ARG A 452 -1.78 -12.64 -7.23
CA ARG A 452 -3.01 -12.59 -6.41
C ARG A 452 -2.92 -11.46 -5.41
N VAL A 453 -1.82 -11.33 -4.69
CA VAL A 453 -1.65 -10.28 -3.67
C VAL A 453 -1.58 -8.89 -4.34
N ALA A 454 -0.93 -8.77 -5.50
CA ALA A 454 -0.80 -7.55 -6.28
C ALA A 454 -2.14 -7.03 -6.81
N SER A 455 -3.10 -7.91 -7.09
CA SER A 455 -4.46 -7.48 -7.47
C SER A 455 -5.15 -6.63 -6.40
N LYS A 456 -4.76 -6.77 -5.12
CA LYS A 456 -5.26 -5.97 -4.00
C LYS A 456 -4.27 -4.90 -3.51
N TYR A 457 -2.98 -5.23 -3.48
CA TYR A 457 -1.95 -4.42 -2.82
C TYR A 457 -0.93 -3.81 -3.78
N SER A 458 -1.07 -4.00 -5.10
CA SER A 458 -0.15 -3.49 -6.12
C SER A 458 1.32 -3.80 -5.76
N THR A 459 2.23 -2.84 -5.86
CA THR A 459 3.66 -2.99 -5.58
C THR A 459 3.98 -3.44 -4.15
N PHE A 460 3.13 -3.12 -3.16
CA PHE A 460 3.31 -3.57 -1.77
C PHE A 460 3.13 -5.09 -1.60
N ALA A 461 2.60 -5.77 -2.62
CA ALA A 461 2.43 -7.22 -2.60
C ALA A 461 3.73 -7.99 -2.40
N TRP A 462 4.85 -7.50 -2.95
CA TRP A 462 6.16 -8.14 -2.77
C TRP A 462 6.56 -8.21 -1.29
N ARG A 463 6.35 -7.12 -0.54
CA ARG A 463 6.59 -7.11 0.91
C ARG A 463 5.62 -8.02 1.66
N ILE A 464 4.34 -8.01 1.28
CA ILE A 464 3.33 -8.86 1.92
C ILE A 464 3.67 -10.34 1.77
N VAL A 465 4.02 -10.82 0.57
CA VAL A 465 4.31 -12.25 0.38
C VAL A 465 5.49 -12.73 1.24
N HIS A 466 6.50 -11.88 1.46
CA HIS A 466 7.64 -12.19 2.32
C HIS A 466 7.27 -12.14 3.82
N LEU A 467 6.45 -11.17 4.23
CA LEU A 467 5.93 -11.11 5.61
C LEU A 467 5.06 -12.33 5.93
N ASP A 468 4.17 -12.71 5.01
CA ASP A 468 3.30 -13.88 5.14
C ASP A 468 4.14 -15.18 5.19
N ALA A 469 5.19 -15.29 4.37
CA ALA A 469 6.13 -16.40 4.43
C ALA A 469 6.86 -16.47 5.78
N GLY A 470 7.31 -15.34 6.34
CA GLY A 470 7.91 -15.27 7.67
C GLY A 470 6.97 -15.78 8.78
N VAL A 471 5.69 -15.44 8.70
CA VAL A 471 4.66 -15.98 9.63
C VAL A 471 4.51 -17.49 9.47
N ALA A 472 4.43 -17.99 8.22
CA ALA A 472 4.32 -19.43 7.96
C ALA A 472 5.57 -20.21 8.42
N ILE A 473 6.76 -19.66 8.19
CA ILE A 473 8.03 -20.20 8.68
C ILE A 473 8.01 -20.29 10.21
N ALA A 474 7.61 -19.23 10.91
CA ALA A 474 7.52 -19.24 12.37
C ALA A 474 6.56 -20.33 12.89
N GLN A 475 5.41 -20.52 12.24
CA GLN A 475 4.48 -21.61 12.56
C GLN A 475 5.11 -23.00 12.36
N VAL A 476 5.84 -23.21 11.26
CA VAL A 476 6.53 -24.48 10.96
C VAL A 476 7.63 -24.74 11.97
N VAL A 477 8.50 -23.77 12.24
CA VAL A 477 9.62 -23.92 13.19
C VAL A 477 9.10 -24.24 14.59
N HIS A 478 8.06 -23.54 15.04
CA HIS A 478 7.47 -23.77 16.34
C HIS A 478 6.79 -25.15 16.43
N THR A 479 6.00 -25.51 15.41
CA THR A 479 5.31 -26.80 15.39
C THR A 479 6.31 -27.96 15.27
N ALA A 480 7.31 -27.85 14.41
CA ALA A 480 8.37 -28.86 14.26
C ALA A 480 9.07 -29.14 15.58
N ARG A 481 9.46 -28.09 16.32
CA ARG A 481 10.08 -28.25 17.64
C ARG A 481 9.20 -29.03 18.60
N SER A 482 7.90 -28.75 18.65
CA SER A 482 6.96 -29.50 19.50
C SER A 482 6.80 -30.98 19.12
N LEU A 483 7.24 -31.36 17.92
CA LEU A 483 7.18 -32.71 17.37
C LEU A 483 8.54 -33.43 17.39
N GLY A 484 9.56 -32.88 18.05
CA GLY A 484 10.90 -33.48 18.04
C GLY A 484 11.64 -33.34 16.70
N ILE A 485 11.26 -32.35 15.87
CA ILE A 485 11.80 -32.09 14.53
C ILE A 485 12.53 -30.74 14.52
N SER A 486 13.72 -30.70 13.94
CA SER A 486 14.39 -29.46 13.54
C SER A 486 13.86 -29.03 12.17
N ALA A 487 13.20 -27.88 12.13
CA ALA A 487 12.94 -27.13 10.89
C ALA A 487 13.87 -25.92 10.83
N ARG A 488 14.83 -25.93 9.90
CA ARG A 488 15.86 -24.90 9.79
C ARG A 488 15.66 -24.09 8.51
N PRO A 489 15.30 -22.80 8.61
CA PRO A 489 15.32 -21.90 7.45
C PRO A 489 16.74 -21.79 6.89
N LEU A 490 16.87 -21.80 5.56
CA LEU A 490 18.13 -21.53 4.88
C LEU A 490 18.33 -20.02 4.71
N ASP A 491 19.58 -19.57 4.84
CA ASP A 491 19.92 -18.16 4.60
C ASP A 491 20.10 -17.83 3.11
N ARG A 492 20.37 -18.86 2.28
CA ARG A 492 20.63 -18.76 0.84
C ARG A 492 20.18 -20.03 0.13
N TRP A 493 19.75 -19.89 -1.11
CA TRP A 493 19.37 -20.97 -2.02
C TRP A 493 19.52 -20.50 -3.47
N ASP A 494 19.47 -21.43 -4.43
CA ASP A 494 19.41 -21.11 -5.86
C ASP A 494 17.96 -21.00 -6.36
N ASP A 495 17.47 -19.76 -6.54
CA ASP A 495 16.11 -19.49 -7.04
C ASP A 495 15.84 -20.12 -8.41
N ARG A 496 16.82 -20.09 -9.33
CA ARG A 496 16.63 -20.61 -10.70
C ARG A 496 16.52 -22.12 -10.70
N LYS A 497 17.32 -22.78 -9.86
CA LYS A 497 17.29 -24.24 -9.71
C LYS A 497 15.98 -24.71 -9.11
N LEU A 498 15.51 -24.07 -8.04
CA LEU A 498 14.22 -24.39 -7.44
C LEU A 498 13.06 -24.04 -8.39
N ALA A 499 13.10 -22.91 -9.09
CA ALA A 499 12.10 -22.57 -10.09
C ALA A 499 11.99 -23.64 -11.20
N ALA A 500 13.13 -24.11 -11.71
CA ALA A 500 13.16 -25.20 -12.69
C ALA A 500 12.62 -26.52 -12.11
N ALA A 501 12.89 -26.82 -10.83
CA ALA A 501 12.43 -28.04 -10.17
C ALA A 501 10.90 -28.08 -9.98
N PHE A 502 10.29 -26.93 -9.69
CA PHE A 502 8.87 -26.81 -9.36
C PHE A 502 8.00 -26.23 -10.49
N ASP A 503 8.59 -25.94 -11.66
CA ASP A 503 7.94 -25.27 -12.80
C ASP A 503 7.29 -23.93 -12.38
N LEU A 504 8.11 -23.07 -11.76
CA LEU A 504 7.67 -21.78 -11.22
C LEU A 504 8.02 -20.63 -12.16
N ASP A 505 7.07 -19.72 -12.32
CA ASP A 505 7.31 -18.38 -12.82
C ASP A 505 7.66 -17.47 -11.64
N LEU A 506 8.93 -17.07 -11.50
CA LEU A 506 9.39 -16.27 -10.36
C LEU A 506 8.80 -14.86 -10.33
N ASP A 507 8.29 -14.34 -11.46
CA ASP A 507 7.62 -13.04 -11.50
C ASP A 507 6.19 -13.11 -10.96
N ALA A 508 5.59 -14.30 -10.92
CA ALA A 508 4.25 -14.54 -10.37
C ALA A 508 4.26 -15.29 -9.02
N GLU A 509 5.26 -16.14 -8.81
CA GLU A 509 5.40 -17.07 -7.70
C GLU A 509 6.84 -17.09 -7.14
N PRO A 510 7.37 -15.96 -6.62
CA PRO A 510 8.71 -15.91 -6.07
C PRO A 510 8.87 -16.90 -4.92
N ILE A 511 10.07 -17.47 -4.81
CA ILE A 511 10.46 -18.28 -3.66
C ILE A 511 10.70 -17.33 -2.49
N THR A 512 10.01 -17.58 -1.39
CA THR A 512 9.96 -16.70 -0.22
C THR A 512 10.59 -17.33 1.02
N GLY A 513 10.97 -18.60 0.93
CA GLY A 513 11.70 -19.31 1.97
C GLY A 513 11.92 -20.78 1.65
N VAL A 514 12.97 -21.34 2.25
CA VAL A 514 13.32 -22.76 2.14
C VAL A 514 13.65 -23.26 3.55
N LEU A 515 13.06 -24.39 3.96
CA LEU A 515 13.35 -25.02 5.24
C LEU A 515 13.80 -26.46 5.04
N GLU A 516 14.90 -26.81 5.68
CA GLU A 516 15.30 -28.20 5.87
C GLU A 516 14.58 -28.80 7.08
N LEU A 517 14.09 -30.03 6.91
CA LEU A 517 13.46 -30.80 7.98
C LEU A 517 14.30 -32.04 8.30
N ARG A 518 14.63 -32.20 9.57
CA ARG A 518 15.29 -33.41 10.10
C ARG A 518 14.83 -33.69 11.53
N PRO A 519 14.95 -34.93 12.03
CA PRO A 519 14.87 -35.17 13.47
C PRO A 519 15.80 -34.27 14.28
N LEU A 520 15.39 -33.89 15.50
CA LEU A 520 16.32 -33.28 16.45
C LEU A 520 17.44 -34.27 16.79
N THR A 521 18.65 -33.78 16.97
CA THR A 521 19.70 -34.59 17.59
C THR A 521 19.44 -34.73 19.09
N THR A 522 20.08 -35.69 19.74
CA THR A 522 19.99 -35.88 21.20
C THR A 522 20.47 -34.66 22.00
N ASP A 523 21.33 -33.82 21.41
CA ASP A 523 21.81 -32.57 22.02
C ASP A 523 20.84 -31.38 21.81
N GLU A 524 19.92 -31.48 20.84
CA GLU A 524 18.93 -30.45 20.49
C GLU A 524 17.55 -30.69 21.10
N ALA A 525 17.24 -31.94 21.46
CA ALA A 525 16.02 -32.36 22.15
C ALA A 525 16.14 -32.11 23.66
#